data_AF-A0A2V5ZWS1-F1
#
_entry.id   AF-A0A2V5ZWS1-F1
#
_cell.length_a   1.000
_cell.length_b   1.000
_cell.length_c   1.000
_cell.angle_alpha   90.00
_cell.angle_beta   90.00
_cell.angle_gamma   90.00
#
_symmetry.space_group_name_H-M   'P 1'
#
loop_
_entity.id
_entity.type
_entity.pdbx_description
1 polymer ?
#
loop_
_entity_poly.entity_id
_entity_poly.type
_entity_poly.pdbx_seq_one_letter_code
_entity_poly.pdbx_strand_id
1 'polypeptide(L)'
;MNEESDRSRIALSQEEMRKFGYAVVDLLTEHFANVGSGPVGAKGEPAKLIPLFDVDPPEKGRDPNELLAQLARDVFPNNLHVDHPRFFAFVPGPNNFVSTMADALAAGFNIFNGTWLGGSAAAAVELSVVRWLCRTCGLPESAGGLFVSGGSMANLTALVAARHALLQDRIDGATVYFSDQTHSSVERALHVIGFAREQMRKIPSDEDFRLPIQSLREAIAAHRAQGLRPFCVIANAGTTNTGAVDPLNDLADLAAK
;
A
#
# COMPACT_ATOMS: atom_id res chain seq x y z
N MET A 1 34.43 -34.41 14.70
CA MET A 1 34.80 -34.34 13.28
C MET A 1 33.77 -33.44 12.66
N ASN A 2 34.11 -32.16 12.46
CA ASN A 2 33.16 -31.15 12.00
C ASN A 2 32.73 -31.51 10.59
N GLU A 3 31.49 -31.94 10.41
CA GLU A 3 30.84 -31.84 9.11
C GLU A 3 30.78 -30.35 8.78
N GLU A 4 31.65 -29.87 7.89
CA GLU A 4 31.38 -28.63 7.16
C GLU A 4 29.98 -28.78 6.57
N SER A 5 29.03 -27.98 7.04
CA SER A 5 27.67 -28.07 6.53
C SER A 5 27.72 -27.86 5.02
N ASP A 6 27.06 -28.74 4.26
CA ASP A 6 26.99 -28.65 2.81
C ASP A 6 26.22 -27.36 2.43
N ARG A 7 26.95 -26.25 2.33
CA ARG A 7 26.42 -24.92 2.00
C ARG A 7 25.99 -24.78 0.53
N SER A 8 26.05 -25.86 -0.26
CA SER A 8 25.48 -25.88 -1.61
C SER A 8 23.95 -26.01 -1.60
N ARG A 9 23.36 -26.39 -0.46
CA ARG A 9 21.91 -26.53 -0.29
C ARG A 9 21.32 -25.28 0.38
N ILE A 10 20.19 -24.82 -0.15
CA ILE A 10 19.36 -23.76 0.45
C ILE A 10 18.51 -24.37 1.58
N ALA A 11 19.16 -25.01 2.55
CA ALA A 11 18.50 -25.65 3.68
C ALA A 11 19.33 -25.46 4.94
N LEU A 12 18.66 -25.13 6.04
CA LEU A 12 19.25 -25.04 7.37
C LEU A 12 18.72 -26.21 8.21
N SER A 13 19.54 -26.76 9.09
CA SER A 13 19.06 -27.65 10.16
C SER A 13 18.14 -26.89 11.12
N GLN A 14 17.34 -27.61 11.91
CA GLN A 14 16.45 -26.96 12.89
C GLN A 14 17.22 -26.09 13.91
N GLU A 15 18.42 -26.52 14.28
CA GLU A 15 19.29 -25.75 15.18
C GLU A 15 19.80 -24.47 14.50
N GLU A 16 20.27 -24.55 13.26
CA GLU A 16 20.70 -23.39 12.48
C GLU A 16 19.54 -22.42 12.22
N MET A 17 18.33 -22.92 11.90
CA MET A 17 17.12 -22.10 11.77
C MET A 17 16.81 -21.34 13.06
N ARG A 18 16.87 -22.02 14.22
CA ARG A 18 16.61 -21.39 15.52
C ARG A 18 17.65 -20.32 15.82
N LYS A 19 18.94 -20.64 15.63
CA LYS A 19 20.04 -19.70 15.89
C LYS A 19 19.92 -18.46 14.99
N PHE A 20 19.67 -18.66 13.69
CA PHE A 20 19.48 -17.57 12.75
C PHE A 20 18.22 -16.74 13.07
N GLY A 21 17.11 -17.40 13.39
CA GLY A 21 15.87 -16.74 13.78
C GLY A 21 16.04 -15.85 15.02
N TYR A 22 16.75 -16.32 16.05
CA TYR A 22 17.04 -15.49 17.22
C TYR A 22 17.94 -14.30 16.88
N ALA A 23 18.94 -14.45 16.01
CA ALA A 23 19.75 -13.31 15.57
C ALA A 23 18.90 -12.21 14.88
N VAL A 24 17.88 -12.60 14.10
CA VAL A 24 16.93 -11.66 13.50
C VAL A 24 16.04 -11.01 14.57
N VAL A 25 15.52 -11.80 15.53
CA VAL A 25 14.71 -11.29 16.63
C VAL A 25 15.51 -10.27 17.46
N ASP A 26 16.76 -10.57 17.77
CA ASP A 26 17.64 -9.67 18.52
C ASP A 26 17.79 -8.32 17.80
N LEU A 27 18.10 -8.33 16.50
CA LEU A 27 18.18 -7.11 15.68
C LEU A 27 16.88 -6.30 15.67
N LEU A 28 15.74 -6.97 15.54
CA LEU A 28 14.43 -6.31 15.57
C LEU A 28 14.15 -5.70 16.94
N THR A 29 14.41 -6.43 18.03
CA THR A 29 14.20 -5.92 19.38
C THR A 29 15.10 -4.73 19.69
N GLU A 30 16.35 -4.76 19.25
CA GLU A 30 17.27 -3.63 19.37
C GLU A 30 16.79 -2.42 18.57
N HIS A 31 16.29 -2.62 17.34
CA HIS A 31 15.67 -1.56 16.54
C HIS A 31 14.47 -0.93 17.26
N PHE A 32 13.47 -1.72 17.67
CA PHE A 32 12.29 -1.21 18.36
C PHE A 32 12.62 -0.50 19.69
N ALA A 33 13.63 -0.97 20.42
CA ALA A 33 14.08 -0.33 21.67
C ALA A 33 14.76 1.02 21.42
N ASN A 34 15.45 1.17 20.29
CA ASN A 34 16.32 2.31 20.01
C ASN A 34 15.84 3.23 18.88
N VAL A 35 14.70 2.94 18.22
CA VAL A 35 14.22 3.70 17.05
C VAL A 35 14.04 5.20 17.32
N GLY A 36 13.82 5.63 18.57
CA GLY A 36 13.74 7.04 18.94
C GLY A 36 15.06 7.75 19.19
N SER A 37 16.16 6.99 19.23
CA SER A 37 17.52 7.49 19.48
C SER A 37 18.22 7.85 18.16
N GLY A 38 19.05 8.88 18.18
CA GLY A 38 19.80 9.32 17.01
C GLY A 38 18.98 10.11 15.98
N PRO A 39 19.46 10.20 14.72
CA PRO A 39 18.79 10.94 13.66
C PRO A 39 17.54 10.20 13.15
N VAL A 40 16.59 10.95 12.59
CA VAL A 40 15.37 10.41 11.93
C VAL A 40 15.71 9.47 10.76
N GLY A 41 16.92 9.56 10.23
CA GLY A 41 17.46 8.67 9.23
C GLY A 41 18.59 9.35 8.47
N ALA A 42 19.15 8.63 7.51
CA ALA A 42 20.14 9.16 6.59
C ALA A 42 19.75 8.86 5.15
N LYS A 43 20.18 9.74 4.24
CA LYS A 43 20.11 9.51 2.80
C LYS A 43 21.54 9.27 2.33
N GLY A 44 21.88 8.03 2.03
CA GLY A 44 23.17 7.71 1.43
C GLY A 44 23.27 8.24 -0.01
N GLU A 45 24.49 8.54 -0.44
CA GLU A 45 24.77 8.97 -1.81
C GLU A 45 24.73 7.77 -2.77
N PRO A 46 23.96 7.81 -3.87
CA PRO A 46 23.89 6.70 -4.82
C PRO A 46 25.26 6.23 -5.33
N ALA A 47 26.17 7.18 -5.60
CA ALA A 47 27.53 6.91 -6.06
C ALA A 47 28.38 6.12 -5.04
N LYS A 48 28.01 6.14 -3.75
CA LYS A 48 28.67 5.35 -2.70
C LYS A 48 27.95 4.03 -2.43
N LEU A 49 26.61 4.04 -2.42
CA LEU A 49 25.82 2.87 -2.05
C LEU A 49 25.68 1.84 -3.17
N ILE A 50 25.45 2.26 -4.42
CA ILE A 50 25.24 1.32 -5.53
C ILE A 50 26.44 0.39 -5.72
N PRO A 51 27.70 0.88 -5.75
CA PRO A 51 28.86 0.00 -5.90
C PRO A 51 29.05 -1.03 -4.77
N LEU A 52 28.43 -0.85 -3.59
CA LEU A 52 28.50 -1.85 -2.51
C LEU A 52 27.74 -3.14 -2.87
N PHE A 53 26.76 -3.05 -3.77
CA PHE A 53 25.89 -4.16 -4.15
C PHE A 53 26.01 -4.54 -5.63
N ASP A 54 26.77 -3.77 -6.42
CA ASP A 54 27.08 -4.04 -7.82
C ASP A 54 28.21 -5.07 -7.93
N VAL A 55 27.92 -6.29 -7.51
CA VAL A 55 28.83 -7.44 -7.53
C VAL A 55 28.17 -8.63 -8.21
N ASP A 56 28.97 -9.48 -8.87
CA ASP A 56 28.45 -10.72 -9.43
C ASP A 56 27.87 -11.62 -8.34
N PRO A 57 26.76 -12.35 -8.61
CA PRO A 57 26.21 -13.30 -7.66
C PRO A 57 27.26 -14.35 -7.26
N PRO A 58 27.46 -14.63 -5.95
CA PRO A 58 28.52 -15.53 -5.51
C PRO A 58 28.23 -16.98 -5.95
N GLU A 59 29.25 -17.67 -6.48
CA GLU A 59 29.14 -19.08 -6.89
C GLU A 59 29.04 -20.06 -5.71
N LYS A 60 29.36 -19.59 -4.48
CA LYS A 60 29.33 -20.39 -3.25
C LYS A 60 28.48 -19.71 -2.19
N GLY A 61 27.73 -20.52 -1.43
CA GLY A 61 27.00 -20.06 -0.26
C GLY A 61 27.92 -19.49 0.82
N ARG A 62 27.42 -18.50 1.55
CA ARG A 62 28.08 -17.90 2.73
C ARG A 62 27.19 -17.99 3.95
N ASP A 63 27.74 -17.69 5.12
CA ASP A 63 26.96 -17.70 6.37
C ASP A 63 25.90 -16.58 6.32
N PRO A 64 24.60 -16.88 6.51
CA PRO A 64 23.56 -15.86 6.49
C PRO A 64 23.70 -14.82 7.62
N ASN A 65 24.42 -15.12 8.71
CA ASN A 65 24.73 -14.15 9.76
C ASN A 65 25.68 -13.05 9.26
N GLU A 66 26.56 -13.34 8.30
CA GLU A 66 27.39 -12.32 7.67
C GLU A 66 26.54 -11.33 6.86
N LEU A 67 25.45 -11.82 6.25
CA LEU A 67 24.49 -10.97 5.54
C LEU A 67 23.70 -10.08 6.51
N LEU A 68 23.24 -10.62 7.64
CA LEU A 68 22.60 -9.79 8.68
C LEU A 68 23.52 -8.66 9.15
N ALA A 69 24.81 -8.98 9.38
CA ALA A 69 25.80 -7.99 9.76
C ALA A 69 26.04 -6.95 8.65
N GLN A 70 25.99 -7.35 7.37
CA GLN A 70 26.08 -6.43 6.23
C GLN A 70 24.85 -5.53 6.14
N LEU A 71 23.63 -6.07 6.28
CA LEU A 71 22.39 -5.28 6.30
C LEU A 71 22.41 -4.23 7.42
N ALA A 72 22.84 -4.62 8.62
CA ALA A 72 22.95 -3.73 9.77
C ALA A 72 23.95 -2.58 9.56
N ARG A 73 25.03 -2.82 8.81
CA ARG A 73 26.05 -1.79 8.53
C ARG A 73 25.68 -0.90 7.33
N ASP A 74 25.29 -1.51 6.23
CA ASP A 74 25.28 -0.85 4.93
C ASP A 74 23.87 -0.46 4.47
N VAL A 75 22.84 -1.19 4.93
CA VAL A 75 21.45 -0.96 4.51
C VAL A 75 20.68 -0.15 5.55
N PHE A 76 20.47 -0.69 6.75
CA PHE A 76 19.55 -0.09 7.73
C PHE A 76 19.89 1.36 8.11
N PRO A 77 21.16 1.76 8.31
CA PRO A 77 21.51 3.14 8.64
C PRO A 77 21.27 4.15 7.50
N ASN A 78 21.11 3.68 6.26
CA ASN A 78 20.96 4.52 5.07
C ASN A 78 19.49 4.70 4.64
N ASN A 79 18.56 4.61 5.60
CA ASN A 79 17.13 4.81 5.37
C ASN A 79 16.59 5.98 6.19
N LEU A 80 15.45 6.50 5.76
CA LEU A 80 14.56 7.25 6.65
C LEU A 80 13.80 6.26 7.54
N HIS A 81 13.84 6.47 8.84
CA HIS A 81 13.09 5.67 9.81
C HIS A 81 11.67 6.22 9.92
N VAL A 82 10.75 5.65 9.14
CA VAL A 82 9.34 6.08 9.11
C VAL A 82 8.60 5.81 10.42
N ASP A 83 9.17 4.97 11.26
CA ASP A 83 8.73 4.60 12.61
C ASP A 83 9.40 5.42 13.72
N HIS A 84 10.30 6.34 13.37
CA HIS A 84 10.96 7.21 14.32
C HIS A 84 9.98 8.30 14.84
N PRO A 85 9.92 8.58 16.16
CA PRO A 85 8.93 9.50 16.78
C PRO A 85 9.04 10.98 16.36
N ARG A 86 10.10 11.34 15.64
CA ARG A 86 10.33 12.67 15.04
C ARG A 86 10.20 12.67 13.50
N PHE A 87 9.69 11.58 12.91
CA PHE A 87 9.40 11.51 11.48
C PHE A 87 8.00 12.08 11.21
N PHE A 88 7.94 13.23 10.53
CA PHE A 88 6.69 13.96 10.25
C PHE A 88 6.42 14.17 8.75
N ALA A 89 7.11 13.41 7.89
CA ALA A 89 6.97 13.53 6.45
C ALA A 89 5.98 12.49 5.89
N PHE A 90 5.31 12.82 4.79
CA PHE A 90 4.42 11.91 4.07
C PHE A 90 3.30 11.32 4.97
N VAL A 91 2.85 10.10 4.67
CA VAL A 91 1.79 9.37 5.40
C VAL A 91 2.10 7.90 5.74
N PRO A 92 3.36 7.41 5.83
CA PRO A 92 3.59 6.06 6.32
C PRO A 92 3.20 5.98 7.81
N GLY A 93 2.54 4.88 8.18
CA GLY A 93 2.26 4.57 9.59
C GLY A 93 3.34 3.65 10.17
N PRO A 94 3.76 3.83 11.44
CA PRO A 94 4.66 2.90 12.09
C PRO A 94 3.99 1.52 12.21
N ASN A 95 4.80 0.46 12.05
CA ASN A 95 4.37 -0.88 12.42
C ASN A 95 4.53 -1.08 13.94
N ASN A 96 4.16 -2.25 14.44
CA ASN A 96 4.46 -2.67 15.80
C ASN A 96 5.06 -4.09 15.82
N PHE A 97 5.70 -4.47 16.93
CA PHE A 97 6.38 -5.76 17.03
C PHE A 97 5.43 -6.96 16.81
N VAL A 98 4.16 -6.84 17.22
CA VAL A 98 3.14 -7.88 16.97
C VAL A 98 2.90 -8.07 15.48
N SER A 99 2.75 -6.99 14.71
CA SER A 99 2.60 -7.06 13.25
C SER A 99 3.85 -7.65 12.57
N THR A 100 5.05 -7.31 13.03
CA THR A 100 6.30 -7.87 12.49
C THR A 100 6.36 -9.38 12.69
N MET A 101 5.97 -9.88 13.87
CA MET A 101 5.92 -11.32 14.13
C MET A 101 4.80 -12.01 13.36
N ALA A 102 3.66 -11.35 13.16
CA ALA A 102 2.58 -11.87 12.33
C ALA A 102 3.02 -12.03 10.86
N ASP A 103 3.76 -11.07 10.32
CA ASP A 103 4.35 -11.16 8.97
C ASP A 103 5.36 -12.32 8.89
N ALA A 104 6.18 -12.52 9.92
CA ALA A 104 7.10 -13.65 9.99
C ALA A 104 6.37 -15.01 9.96
N LEU A 105 5.25 -15.12 10.68
CA LEU A 105 4.40 -16.33 10.64
C LEU A 105 3.76 -16.51 9.25
N ALA A 106 3.21 -15.45 8.66
CA ALA A 106 2.58 -15.51 7.35
C ALA A 106 3.59 -15.94 6.26
N ALA A 107 4.79 -15.36 6.26
CA ALA A 107 5.87 -15.73 5.36
C ALA A 107 6.41 -17.14 5.63
N GLY A 108 6.57 -17.53 6.89
CA GLY A 108 7.11 -18.82 7.29
C GLY A 108 6.19 -20.00 6.97
N PHE A 109 4.87 -19.84 7.18
CA PHE A 109 3.88 -20.85 6.76
C PHE A 109 3.61 -20.83 5.25
N ASN A 110 4.03 -19.76 4.55
CA ASN A 110 3.91 -19.59 3.10
C ASN A 110 2.52 -19.97 2.55
N ILE A 111 1.48 -19.43 3.20
CA ILE A 111 0.08 -19.82 2.93
C ILE A 111 -0.34 -19.36 1.54
N PHE A 112 -0.70 -20.29 0.66
CA PHE A 112 -1.28 -19.98 -0.65
C PHE A 112 -2.77 -19.65 -0.51
N ASN A 113 -3.11 -18.37 -0.53
CA ASN A 113 -4.50 -17.90 -0.38
C ASN A 113 -5.18 -17.54 -1.72
N GLY A 114 -4.86 -18.25 -2.81
CA GLY A 114 -5.46 -17.99 -4.13
C GLY A 114 -6.86 -18.60 -4.32
N THR A 115 -7.22 -19.60 -3.51
CA THR A 115 -8.55 -20.22 -3.50
C THR A 115 -8.93 -20.61 -2.08
N TRP A 116 -10.23 -20.79 -1.82
CA TRP A 116 -10.70 -21.29 -0.52
C TRP A 116 -10.06 -22.63 -0.13
N LEU A 117 -9.84 -23.54 -1.10
CA LEU A 117 -9.17 -24.82 -0.87
C LEU A 117 -7.72 -24.64 -0.37
N GLY A 118 -7.01 -23.64 -0.89
CA GLY A 118 -5.61 -23.38 -0.54
C GLY A 118 -5.40 -22.69 0.81
N GLY A 119 -6.36 -21.87 1.26
CA GLY A 119 -6.14 -20.97 2.40
C GLY A 119 -7.39 -20.61 3.22
N SER A 120 -8.39 -21.49 3.29
CA SER A 120 -9.70 -21.23 3.96
C SER A 120 -9.61 -20.55 5.33
N ALA A 121 -8.70 -20.99 6.21
CA ALA A 121 -8.55 -20.38 7.53
C ALA A 121 -7.98 -18.95 7.47
N ALA A 122 -6.99 -18.70 6.61
CA ALA A 122 -6.44 -17.36 6.40
C ALA A 122 -7.49 -16.43 5.75
N ALA A 123 -8.24 -16.93 4.78
CA ALA A 123 -9.37 -16.21 4.19
C ALA A 123 -10.46 -15.87 5.22
N ALA A 124 -10.79 -16.81 6.12
CA ALA A 124 -11.75 -16.56 7.20
C ALA A 124 -11.29 -15.45 8.17
N VAL A 125 -9.98 -15.40 8.48
CA VAL A 125 -9.39 -14.32 9.27
C VAL A 125 -9.51 -12.99 8.53
N GLU A 126 -9.12 -12.92 7.26
CA GLU A 126 -9.25 -11.70 6.45
C GLU A 126 -10.70 -11.16 6.43
N LEU A 127 -11.66 -12.03 6.09
CA LEU A 127 -13.08 -11.66 6.05
C LEU A 127 -13.59 -11.14 7.42
N SER A 128 -13.12 -11.75 8.50
CA SER A 128 -13.50 -11.35 9.86
C SER A 128 -12.92 -9.98 10.23
N VAL A 129 -11.65 -9.74 9.93
CA VAL A 129 -10.98 -8.46 10.23
C VAL A 129 -11.54 -7.33 9.36
N VAL A 130 -11.80 -7.57 8.07
CA VAL A 130 -12.51 -6.61 7.20
C VAL A 130 -13.86 -6.26 7.80
N ARG A 131 -14.61 -7.26 8.31
CA ARG A 131 -15.91 -7.01 8.95
C ARG A 131 -15.78 -6.17 10.22
N TRP A 132 -14.72 -6.34 11.00
CA TRP A 132 -14.43 -5.48 12.14
C TRP A 132 -14.17 -4.04 11.69
N LEU A 133 -13.33 -3.83 10.67
CA LEU A 133 -13.03 -2.51 10.12
C LEU A 133 -14.30 -1.81 9.59
N CYS A 134 -15.17 -2.52 8.87
CA CYS A 134 -16.45 -1.96 8.43
C CYS A 134 -17.30 -1.46 9.61
N ARG A 135 -17.41 -2.25 10.69
CA ARG A 135 -18.16 -1.86 11.89
C ARG A 135 -17.52 -0.66 12.59
N THR A 136 -16.20 -0.65 12.74
CA THR A 136 -15.45 0.46 13.34
C THR A 136 -15.66 1.77 12.58
N CYS A 137 -15.73 1.71 11.26
CA CYS A 137 -16.01 2.86 10.40
C CYS A 137 -17.51 3.20 10.29
N GLY A 138 -18.41 2.48 10.98
CA GLY A 138 -19.86 2.73 10.91
C GLY A 138 -20.51 2.38 9.57
N LEU A 139 -19.89 1.51 8.76
CA LEU A 139 -20.41 1.09 7.46
C LEU A 139 -21.57 0.08 7.62
N PRO A 140 -22.51 0.02 6.65
CA PRO A 140 -23.65 -0.91 6.72
C PRO A 140 -23.21 -2.37 6.63
N GLU A 141 -24.08 -3.31 7.05
CA GLU A 141 -23.79 -4.75 7.00
C GLU A 141 -23.53 -5.26 5.58
N SER A 142 -24.11 -4.62 4.58
CA SER A 142 -23.89 -4.90 3.16
C SER A 142 -22.49 -4.53 2.66
N ALA A 143 -21.72 -3.74 3.43
CA ALA A 143 -20.35 -3.42 3.08
C ALA A 143 -19.46 -4.66 3.08
N GLY A 144 -18.28 -4.56 2.49
CA GLY A 144 -17.29 -5.63 2.48
C GLY A 144 -15.95 -5.06 2.03
N GLY A 145 -14.99 -5.94 1.80
CA GLY A 145 -13.66 -5.54 1.38
C GLY A 145 -12.72 -6.72 1.26
N LEU A 146 -11.50 -6.40 0.86
CA LEU A 146 -10.37 -7.31 0.78
C LEU A 146 -9.10 -6.54 1.16
N PHE A 147 -8.09 -7.24 1.68
CA PHE A 147 -6.78 -6.64 1.84
C PHE A 147 -6.05 -6.62 0.49
N VAL A 148 -5.39 -5.50 0.20
CA VAL A 148 -4.56 -5.31 -0.99
C VAL A 148 -3.23 -4.68 -0.57
N SER A 149 -2.23 -4.72 -1.45
CA SER A 149 -0.87 -4.25 -1.17
C SER A 149 -0.72 -2.73 -0.99
N GLY A 150 -1.81 -1.97 -0.93
CA GLY A 150 -1.81 -0.54 -0.61
C GLY A 150 -2.90 0.25 -1.34
N GLY A 151 -2.96 1.57 -1.06
CA GLY A 151 -4.00 2.46 -1.58
C GLY A 151 -4.06 2.54 -3.11
N SER A 152 -2.93 2.40 -3.81
CA SER A 152 -2.91 2.36 -5.28
C SER A 152 -3.68 1.16 -5.84
N MET A 153 -3.47 -0.04 -5.26
CA MET A 153 -4.21 -1.23 -5.65
C MET A 153 -5.67 -1.16 -5.23
N ALA A 154 -5.96 -0.54 -4.07
CA ALA A 154 -7.34 -0.33 -3.63
C ALA A 154 -8.12 0.55 -4.64
N ASN A 155 -7.52 1.68 -5.05
CA ASN A 155 -8.09 2.57 -6.06
C ASN A 155 -8.29 1.86 -7.40
N LEU A 156 -7.30 1.10 -7.86
CA LEU A 156 -7.40 0.29 -9.09
C LEU A 156 -8.56 -0.70 -9.00
N THR A 157 -8.63 -1.51 -7.94
CA THR A 157 -9.67 -2.52 -7.74
C THR A 157 -11.06 -1.88 -7.68
N ALA A 158 -11.23 -0.78 -6.94
CA ALA A 158 -12.50 -0.08 -6.84
C ALA A 158 -12.96 0.50 -8.19
N LEU A 159 -12.04 1.07 -8.97
CA LEU A 159 -12.34 1.61 -10.30
C LEU A 159 -12.67 0.51 -11.32
N VAL A 160 -11.99 -0.64 -11.28
CA VAL A 160 -12.34 -1.81 -12.09
C VAL A 160 -13.75 -2.30 -11.75
N ALA A 161 -14.07 -2.40 -10.45
CA ALA A 161 -15.41 -2.80 -10.01
C ALA A 161 -16.49 -1.82 -10.49
N ALA A 162 -16.27 -0.50 -10.34
CA ALA A 162 -17.19 0.53 -10.81
C ALA A 162 -17.37 0.50 -12.34
N ARG A 163 -16.27 0.38 -13.10
CA ARG A 163 -16.29 0.27 -14.57
C ARG A 163 -17.08 -0.96 -15.02
N HIS A 164 -16.85 -2.10 -14.41
CA HIS A 164 -17.58 -3.32 -14.74
C HIS A 164 -19.08 -3.18 -14.41
N ALA A 165 -19.41 -2.79 -13.18
CA ALA A 165 -20.77 -2.72 -12.69
C ALA A 165 -21.63 -1.67 -13.41
N LEU A 166 -21.08 -0.49 -13.70
CA LEU A 166 -21.84 0.64 -14.26
C LEU A 166 -21.73 0.78 -15.78
N LEU A 167 -20.64 0.28 -16.38
CA LEU A 167 -20.38 0.46 -17.80
C LEU A 167 -20.31 -0.85 -18.58
N GLN A 168 -20.34 -2.02 -17.93
CA GLN A 168 -20.09 -3.32 -18.57
C GLN A 168 -18.80 -3.31 -19.37
N ASP A 169 -17.76 -2.67 -18.83
CA ASP A 169 -16.44 -2.46 -19.43
C ASP A 169 -16.42 -1.65 -20.75
N ARG A 170 -17.55 -1.11 -21.21
CA ARG A 170 -17.61 -0.18 -22.36
C ARG A 170 -17.33 1.24 -21.89
N ILE A 171 -16.15 1.78 -22.19
CA ILE A 171 -15.71 3.09 -21.66
C ILE A 171 -15.97 4.27 -22.61
N ASP A 172 -16.52 4.08 -23.80
CA ASP A 172 -16.73 5.15 -24.79
C ASP A 172 -17.58 6.30 -24.23
N GLY A 173 -17.06 7.52 -24.30
CA GLY A 173 -17.72 8.70 -23.73
C GLY A 173 -17.89 8.69 -22.20
N ALA A 174 -17.38 7.69 -21.48
CA ALA A 174 -17.46 7.65 -20.03
C ALA A 174 -16.53 8.72 -19.41
N THR A 175 -16.96 9.34 -18.33
CA THR A 175 -16.17 10.38 -17.62
C THR A 175 -16.11 10.14 -16.12
N VAL A 176 -14.92 10.37 -15.55
CA VAL A 176 -14.60 10.24 -14.12
C VAL A 176 -14.24 11.61 -13.56
N TYR A 177 -14.69 11.95 -12.36
CA TYR A 177 -14.51 13.27 -11.77
C TYR A 177 -13.78 13.17 -10.44
N PHE A 178 -12.84 14.08 -10.21
CA PHE A 178 -12.04 14.15 -8.99
C PHE A 178 -11.40 15.53 -8.87
N SER A 179 -10.96 15.92 -7.67
CA SER A 179 -10.30 17.22 -7.46
C SER A 179 -8.84 17.22 -7.92
N ASP A 180 -8.26 18.40 -8.13
CA ASP A 180 -6.82 18.58 -8.32
C ASP A 180 -5.95 18.18 -7.11
N GLN A 181 -6.57 17.92 -5.95
CA GLN A 181 -5.91 17.40 -4.74
C GLN A 181 -5.94 15.87 -4.64
N THR A 182 -6.64 15.19 -5.56
CA THR A 182 -6.78 13.73 -5.51
C THR A 182 -5.45 13.05 -5.79
N HIS A 183 -5.14 12.00 -5.03
CA HIS A 183 -3.85 11.31 -5.11
C HIS A 183 -3.57 10.76 -6.52
N SER A 184 -2.33 10.90 -6.98
CA SER A 184 -1.89 10.55 -8.34
C SER A 184 -2.12 9.07 -8.72
N SER A 185 -2.29 8.18 -7.74
CA SER A 185 -2.65 6.78 -7.99
C SER A 185 -3.98 6.63 -8.73
N VAL A 186 -4.90 7.59 -8.59
CA VAL A 186 -6.19 7.56 -9.29
C VAL A 186 -6.00 7.72 -10.80
N GLU A 187 -5.27 8.75 -11.23
CA GLU A 187 -4.97 8.97 -12.64
C GLU A 187 -4.19 7.79 -13.23
N ARG A 188 -3.21 7.27 -12.47
CA ARG A 188 -2.48 6.06 -12.86
C ARG A 188 -3.41 4.86 -13.03
N ALA A 189 -4.32 4.62 -12.10
CA ALA A 189 -5.26 3.50 -12.16
C ALA A 189 -6.21 3.64 -13.36
N LEU A 190 -6.77 4.84 -13.60
CA LEU A 190 -7.62 5.14 -14.75
C LEU A 190 -6.89 4.88 -16.07
N HIS A 191 -5.62 5.30 -16.18
CA HIS A 191 -4.80 5.03 -17.34
C HIS A 191 -4.56 3.53 -17.57
N VAL A 192 -4.20 2.79 -16.50
CA VAL A 192 -4.00 1.33 -16.55
C VAL A 192 -5.26 0.58 -17.02
N ILE A 193 -6.45 1.07 -16.67
CA ILE A 193 -7.72 0.42 -17.04
C ILE A 193 -8.35 0.99 -18.32
N GLY A 194 -7.59 1.79 -19.08
CA GLY A 194 -7.92 2.17 -20.45
C GLY A 194 -8.58 3.54 -20.64
N PHE A 195 -8.76 4.35 -19.59
CA PHE A 195 -9.32 5.69 -19.75
C PHE A 195 -8.30 6.66 -20.36
N ALA A 196 -8.75 7.45 -21.34
CA ALA A 196 -7.98 8.54 -21.93
C ALA A 196 -8.01 9.79 -21.03
N ARG A 197 -7.06 10.71 -21.23
CA ARG A 197 -6.90 11.91 -20.38
C ARG A 197 -8.15 12.79 -20.43
N GLU A 198 -8.77 12.92 -21.59
CA GLU A 198 -10.02 13.64 -21.81
C GLU A 198 -11.23 12.99 -21.11
N GLN A 199 -11.11 11.77 -20.60
CA GLN A 199 -12.16 11.14 -19.78
C GLN A 199 -11.97 11.41 -18.28
N MET A 200 -10.80 11.92 -17.89
CA MET A 200 -10.43 12.23 -16.52
C MET A 200 -10.69 13.71 -16.23
N ARG A 201 -11.77 14.01 -15.52
CA ARG A 201 -12.23 15.36 -15.21
C ARG A 201 -11.69 15.80 -13.86
N LYS A 202 -10.49 16.39 -13.89
CA LYS A 202 -9.87 17.04 -12.75
C LYS A 202 -10.50 18.42 -12.53
N ILE A 203 -11.27 18.56 -11.45
CA ILE A 203 -11.97 19.79 -11.07
C ILE A 203 -11.04 20.60 -10.14
N PRO A 204 -10.84 21.90 -10.38
CA PRO A 204 -10.12 22.76 -9.44
C PRO A 204 -10.77 22.72 -8.06
N SER A 205 -9.95 22.63 -7.01
CA SER A 205 -10.46 22.66 -5.64
C SER A 205 -10.93 24.06 -5.22
N ASP A 206 -11.74 24.12 -4.16
CA ASP A 206 -12.13 25.38 -3.51
C ASP A 206 -11.00 25.94 -2.62
N GLU A 207 -11.28 27.05 -1.94
CA GLU A 207 -10.32 27.72 -1.04
C GLU A 207 -9.87 26.85 0.14
N ASP A 208 -10.66 25.83 0.50
CA ASP A 208 -10.36 24.85 1.53
C ASP A 208 -9.71 23.56 0.95
N PHE A 209 -9.31 23.59 -0.32
CA PHE A 209 -8.72 22.47 -1.05
C PHE A 209 -9.66 21.25 -1.19
N ARG A 210 -10.98 21.46 -1.15
CA ARG A 210 -12.00 20.41 -1.32
C ARG A 210 -12.54 20.39 -2.74
N LEU A 211 -13.22 19.31 -3.13
CA LEU A 211 -13.97 19.18 -4.37
C LEU A 211 -15.27 20.01 -4.30
N PRO A 212 -15.39 21.14 -5.02
CA PRO A 212 -16.57 21.98 -4.96
C PRO A 212 -17.80 21.31 -5.61
N ILE A 213 -18.86 21.13 -4.82
CA ILE A 213 -20.13 20.50 -5.27
C ILE A 213 -20.72 21.20 -6.48
N GLN A 214 -20.72 22.54 -6.47
CA GLN A 214 -21.38 23.32 -7.52
C GLN A 214 -20.65 23.18 -8.86
N SER A 215 -19.32 23.32 -8.87
CA SER A 215 -18.52 23.14 -10.09
C SER A 215 -18.59 21.71 -10.61
N LEU A 216 -18.62 20.71 -9.71
CA LEU A 216 -18.82 19.32 -10.09
C LEU A 216 -20.19 19.10 -10.77
N ARG A 217 -21.26 19.65 -10.19
CA ARG A 217 -22.62 19.57 -10.75
C ARG A 217 -22.70 20.18 -12.15
N GLU A 218 -22.11 21.36 -12.33
CA GLU A 218 -22.05 22.07 -13.61
C GLU A 218 -21.28 21.26 -14.66
N ALA A 219 -20.11 20.69 -14.28
CA ALA A 219 -19.31 19.86 -15.17
C ALA A 219 -20.07 18.58 -15.60
N ILE A 220 -20.73 17.90 -14.66
CA ILE A 220 -21.56 16.72 -14.95
C ILE A 220 -22.70 17.09 -15.91
N ALA A 221 -23.42 18.18 -15.66
CA ALA A 221 -24.53 18.62 -16.50
C ALA A 221 -24.07 18.98 -17.93
N ALA A 222 -22.97 19.71 -18.06
CA ALA A 222 -22.39 20.08 -19.35
C ALA A 222 -21.96 18.83 -20.16
N HIS A 223 -21.32 17.86 -19.51
CA HIS A 223 -20.89 16.64 -20.18
C HIS A 223 -22.09 15.74 -20.55
N ARG A 224 -23.13 15.65 -19.72
CA ARG A 224 -24.39 14.98 -20.10
C ARG A 224 -25.01 15.63 -21.34
N ALA A 225 -25.03 16.97 -21.42
CA ALA A 225 -25.54 17.69 -22.59
C ALA A 225 -24.72 17.44 -23.88
N GLN A 226 -23.46 17.06 -23.75
CA GLN A 226 -22.59 16.67 -24.87
C GLN A 226 -22.71 15.18 -25.25
N GLY A 227 -23.60 14.42 -24.61
CA GLY A 227 -23.75 12.98 -24.84
C GLY A 227 -22.68 12.11 -24.15
N LEU A 228 -21.85 12.70 -23.28
CA LEU A 228 -20.92 11.93 -22.45
C LEU A 228 -21.67 11.24 -21.29
N ARG A 229 -21.02 10.25 -20.69
CA ARG A 229 -21.56 9.37 -19.65
C ARG A 229 -20.78 9.54 -18.34
N PRO A 230 -21.11 10.55 -17.51
CA PRO A 230 -20.57 10.62 -16.15
C PRO A 230 -20.93 9.36 -15.36
N PHE A 231 -19.95 8.68 -14.78
CA PHE A 231 -20.20 7.42 -14.08
C PHE A 231 -19.50 7.28 -12.72
N CYS A 232 -18.47 8.07 -12.44
CA CYS A 232 -17.71 7.94 -11.19
C CYS A 232 -17.25 9.30 -10.69
N VAL A 233 -17.44 9.54 -9.41
CA VAL A 233 -16.86 10.67 -8.65
C VAL A 233 -15.96 10.07 -7.58
N ILE A 234 -14.74 10.59 -7.46
CA ILE A 234 -13.76 10.14 -6.47
C ILE A 234 -13.56 11.27 -5.47
N ALA A 235 -13.94 10.99 -4.22
CA ALA A 235 -13.85 11.91 -3.11
C ALA A 235 -12.67 11.56 -2.20
N ASN A 236 -12.13 12.56 -1.50
CA ASN A 236 -10.99 12.45 -0.62
C ASN A 236 -11.44 12.66 0.84
N ALA A 237 -11.11 11.71 1.70
CA ALA A 237 -11.26 11.84 3.15
C ALA A 237 -9.89 12.04 3.80
N GLY A 238 -9.24 13.16 3.46
CA GLY A 238 -7.85 13.46 3.80
C GLY A 238 -6.95 13.40 2.57
N THR A 239 -6.78 14.55 1.89
CA THR A 239 -5.83 14.69 0.78
C THR A 239 -4.39 14.64 1.26
N THR A 240 -3.46 14.19 0.42
CA THR A 240 -2.05 14.03 0.80
C THR A 240 -1.35 15.35 1.12
N ASN A 241 -1.70 16.44 0.43
CA ASN A 241 -1.01 17.73 0.57
C ASN A 241 -1.44 18.49 1.83
N THR A 242 -2.74 18.51 2.12
CA THR A 242 -3.33 19.40 3.14
C THR A 242 -4.24 18.71 4.14
N GLY A 243 -4.52 17.41 3.95
CA GLY A 243 -5.49 16.69 4.80
C GLY A 243 -6.94 17.14 4.57
N ALA A 244 -7.24 17.81 3.46
CA ALA A 244 -8.58 18.28 3.14
C ALA A 244 -9.57 17.09 3.02
N VAL A 245 -10.77 17.31 3.54
CA VAL A 245 -11.88 16.35 3.47
C VAL A 245 -12.96 16.95 2.60
N ASP A 246 -13.27 16.26 1.51
CA ASP A 246 -14.34 16.64 0.60
C ASP A 246 -15.72 16.55 1.29
N PRO A 247 -16.74 17.28 0.82
CA PRO A 247 -18.11 17.19 1.36
C PRO A 247 -18.76 15.85 0.98
N LEU A 248 -18.39 14.77 1.67
CA LEU A 248 -18.69 13.39 1.30
C LEU A 248 -20.19 13.10 1.17
N ASN A 249 -21.03 13.63 2.08
CA ASN A 249 -22.47 13.42 2.04
C ASN A 249 -23.11 14.09 0.80
N ASP A 250 -22.74 15.34 0.52
CA ASP A 250 -23.26 16.08 -0.64
C ASP A 250 -22.79 15.45 -1.97
N LEU A 251 -21.56 14.91 -1.99
CA LEU A 251 -21.04 14.16 -3.13
C LEU A 251 -21.80 12.85 -3.34
N ALA A 252 -22.11 12.12 -2.27
CA ALA A 252 -22.92 10.90 -2.35
C ALA A 252 -24.34 11.20 -2.86
N ASP A 253 -24.99 12.25 -2.35
CA ASP A 253 -26.32 12.69 -2.79
C ASP A 253 -26.33 13.14 -4.27
N LEU A 254 -25.23 13.72 -4.75
CA LEU A 254 -25.06 14.04 -6.16
C LEU A 254 -24.85 12.80 -7.02
N ALA A 255 -24.02 11.85 -6.56
CA ALA A 255 -23.70 10.63 -7.30
C ALA A 255 -24.89 9.67 -7.44
N ALA A 256 -25.87 9.75 -6.54
CA ALA A 256 -27.11 8.96 -6.60
C ALA A 256 -28.09 9.41 -7.71
N LYS A 257 -27.83 10.52 -8.41
CA LYS A 257 -28.72 11.14 -9.42
C LYS A 257 -28.27 10.90 -10.87
#